data_AF-A0A7C5HAF3-F1
#
_entry.id   AF-A0A7C5HAF3-F1
#
_cell.length_a   1.000
_cell.length_b   1.000
_cell.length_c   1.000
_cell.angle_alpha   90.00
_cell.angle_beta   90.00
_cell.angle_gamma   90.00
#
_symmetry.space_group_name_H-M   'P 1'
#
loop_
_entity.id
_entity.type
_entity.pdbx_description
1 polymer ?
#
loop_
_entity_poly.entity_id
_entity_poly.type
_entity_poly.pdbx_seq_one_letter_code
_entity_poly.pdbx_strand_id
1 'polypeptide(L)'
;NKPEILSTICRMMLDSYEIFVNYTMPLGLHHLIGGDHYAPMPWNDRAPREDWTATYYHRASEDGIGFDRTRNGSGAVDQYFPPLNEIFNDINRCPEKYLLWFHRCAWDHRMKSGRTLWEELCAKYDEGVKGAIMLQKTWASLAGEIDPRRHTEVAQRLVIQVNDAKKWRNQILEYFSRFSKKAVPPLDV
;
A
#
# COMPACT_ATOMS: atom_id res chain seq x y z
N ASN A 1 -2.01 -30.61 17.21
CA ASN A 1 -2.23 -29.76 16.01
C ASN A 1 -1.64 -30.45 14.82
N LYS A 2 -2.41 -30.61 13.73
CA LYS A 2 -1.86 -31.19 12.50
C LYS A 2 -0.87 -30.18 11.86
N PRO A 3 0.38 -30.57 11.53
CA PRO A 3 1.42 -29.62 11.10
C PRO A 3 1.04 -28.75 9.89
N GLU A 4 0.25 -29.29 8.98
CA GLU A 4 -0.23 -28.61 7.78
C GLU A 4 -1.18 -27.45 8.09
N ILE A 5 -2.06 -27.61 9.08
CA ILE A 5 -2.96 -26.53 9.53
C ILE A 5 -2.14 -25.40 10.16
N LEU A 6 -1.17 -25.76 11.02
CA LEU A 6 -0.29 -24.79 11.65
C LEU A 6 0.50 -24.00 10.60
N SER A 7 1.13 -24.69 9.65
CA SER A 7 1.87 -24.06 8.56
C SER A 7 1.00 -23.13 7.72
N THR A 8 -0.25 -23.54 7.43
CA THR A 8 -1.20 -22.73 6.66
C THR A 8 -1.55 -21.42 7.39
N ILE A 9 -1.89 -21.49 8.68
CA ILE A 9 -2.24 -20.31 9.48
C ILE A 9 -1.02 -19.42 9.67
N CYS A 10 0.16 -19.99 9.95
CA CYS A 10 1.40 -19.22 10.07
C CYS A 10 1.72 -18.46 8.77
N ARG A 11 1.55 -19.11 7.62
CA ARG A 11 1.76 -18.44 6.32
C ARG A 11 0.79 -17.29 6.11
N MET A 12 -0.51 -17.50 6.39
CA MET A 12 -1.51 -16.41 6.33
C MET A 12 -1.11 -15.22 7.21
N MET A 13 -0.65 -15.47 8.43
CA MET A 13 -0.23 -14.42 9.36
C MET A 13 1.00 -13.67 8.87
N LEU A 14 2.02 -14.39 8.38
CA LEU A 14 3.24 -13.79 7.86
C LEU A 14 2.99 -12.93 6.60
N ASP A 15 2.09 -13.38 5.73
CA ASP A 15 1.78 -12.67 4.48
C ASP A 15 0.83 -11.47 4.71
N SER A 16 0.08 -11.47 5.82
CA SER A 16 -1.00 -10.48 6.08
C SER A 16 -0.52 -9.01 6.11
N TYR A 17 0.68 -8.76 6.63
CA TYR A 17 1.21 -7.39 6.74
C TYR A 17 1.47 -6.77 5.37
N GLU A 18 2.17 -7.49 4.48
CA GLU A 18 2.48 -6.97 3.15
C GLU A 18 1.21 -6.86 2.29
N ILE A 19 0.25 -7.78 2.47
CA ILE A 19 -1.06 -7.67 1.84
C ILE A 19 -1.75 -6.36 2.26
N PHE A 20 -1.75 -6.03 3.56
CA PHE A 20 -2.29 -4.78 4.07
C PHE A 20 -1.57 -3.55 3.50
N VAL A 21 -0.24 -3.54 3.49
CA VAL A 21 0.55 -2.45 2.89
C VAL A 21 0.18 -2.26 1.42
N ASN A 22 0.10 -3.35 0.66
CA ASN A 22 -0.19 -3.33 -0.77
C ASN A 22 -1.55 -2.71 -1.11
N TYR A 23 -2.62 -3.05 -0.38
CA TYR A 23 -3.92 -2.42 -0.64
C TYR A 23 -4.12 -1.08 0.07
N THR A 24 -3.21 -0.62 0.92
CA THR A 24 -3.35 0.68 1.60
C THR A 24 -2.39 1.73 1.09
N MET A 25 -1.08 1.56 1.29
CA MET A 25 -0.07 2.59 1.07
C MET A 25 1.29 1.97 0.69
N PRO A 26 1.39 1.34 -0.50
CA PRO A 26 2.65 0.75 -0.97
C PRO A 26 3.65 1.82 -1.41
N LEU A 27 4.86 1.38 -1.76
CA LEU A 27 5.91 2.19 -2.40
C LEU A 27 6.42 3.39 -1.57
N GLY A 28 6.15 3.41 -0.26
CA GLY A 28 6.52 4.50 0.64
C GLY A 28 5.46 5.60 0.77
N LEU A 29 4.28 5.42 0.17
CA LEU A 29 3.12 6.24 0.49
C LEU A 29 2.78 6.10 1.98
N HIS A 30 2.20 7.16 2.55
CA HIS A 30 1.65 7.11 3.89
C HIS A 30 0.56 8.16 4.09
N HIS A 31 -0.19 8.04 5.18
CA HIS A 31 -1.21 9.00 5.60
C HIS A 31 -2.38 9.19 4.62
N LEU A 32 -2.74 8.13 3.87
CA LEU A 32 -3.88 8.14 2.95
C LEU A 32 -5.22 7.77 3.63
N ILE A 33 -5.32 7.94 4.96
CA ILE A 33 -6.47 7.51 5.77
C ILE A 33 -7.33 8.71 6.19
N GLY A 34 -8.64 8.48 6.30
CA GLY A 34 -9.60 9.40 6.89
C GLY A 34 -9.37 9.69 8.38
N GLY A 35 -10.08 10.69 8.91
CA GLY A 35 -9.99 11.07 10.33
C GLY A 35 -10.49 10.01 11.32
N ASP A 36 -11.16 8.95 10.83
CA ASP A 36 -11.52 7.77 11.61
C ASP A 36 -10.40 6.70 11.65
N HIS A 37 -9.33 6.91 10.88
CA HIS A 37 -8.22 5.98 10.69
C HIS A 37 -8.63 4.59 10.16
N TYR A 38 -9.80 4.48 9.50
CA TYR A 38 -10.32 3.24 8.92
C TYR A 38 -10.36 3.27 7.39
N ALA A 39 -10.99 4.29 6.82
CA ALA A 39 -11.28 4.37 5.39
C ALA A 39 -10.20 5.14 4.60
N PRO A 40 -9.99 4.85 3.31
CA PRO A 40 -9.12 5.66 2.46
C PRO A 40 -9.66 7.09 2.35
N MET A 41 -8.78 8.09 2.43
CA MET A 41 -9.09 9.50 2.21
C MET A 41 -7.88 10.25 1.63
N PRO A 42 -7.38 9.85 0.45
CA PRO A 42 -6.20 10.47 -0.16
C PRO A 42 -6.41 11.94 -0.53
N TRP A 43 -7.66 12.38 -0.71
CA TRP A 43 -8.02 13.78 -0.98
C TRP A 43 -8.09 14.65 0.27
N ASN A 44 -7.75 14.13 1.46
CA ASN A 44 -7.73 14.94 2.67
C ASN A 44 -6.70 16.06 2.53
N ASP A 45 -7.17 17.29 2.32
CA ASP A 45 -6.37 18.49 2.11
C ASP A 45 -6.62 19.58 3.16
N ARG A 46 -7.50 19.32 4.13
CA ARG A 46 -7.92 20.31 5.12
C ARG A 46 -7.95 19.73 6.53
N ALA A 47 -7.10 20.29 7.38
CA ALA A 47 -7.05 20.02 8.81
C ALA A 47 -6.50 21.26 9.55
N PRO A 48 -6.57 21.33 10.89
CA PRO A 48 -5.96 22.41 11.67
C PRO A 48 -4.46 22.60 11.44
N ARG A 49 -3.76 21.54 11.02
CA ARG A 49 -2.34 21.57 10.61
C ARG A 49 -2.18 20.87 9.27
N GLU A 50 -1.30 21.38 8.42
CA GLU A 50 -1.03 20.75 7.11
C GLU A 50 -0.45 19.35 7.26
N ASP A 51 0.38 19.11 8.28
CA ASP A 51 0.96 17.79 8.57
C ASP A 51 -0.08 16.74 9.03
N TRP A 52 -1.35 17.09 9.12
CA TRP A 52 -2.48 16.19 9.38
C TRP A 52 -3.28 15.83 8.12
N THR A 53 -2.89 16.34 6.94
CA THR A 53 -3.58 16.08 5.68
C THR A 53 -2.86 15.00 4.88
N ALA A 54 -3.59 14.28 4.03
CA ALA A 54 -2.97 13.30 3.11
C ALA A 54 -2.13 14.00 2.05
N THR A 55 -2.63 15.12 1.51
CA THR A 55 -2.00 15.86 0.40
C THR A 55 -0.64 16.43 0.76
N TYR A 56 -0.41 16.77 2.03
CA TYR A 56 0.90 17.18 2.53
C TYR A 56 1.99 16.14 2.27
N TYR A 57 1.65 14.86 2.43
CA TYR A 57 2.59 13.75 2.34
C TYR A 57 2.79 13.24 0.93
N HIS A 58 1.71 12.91 0.21
CA HIS A 58 1.86 12.30 -1.12
C HIS A 58 2.15 13.35 -2.21
N ARG A 59 1.75 14.62 -2.02
CA ARG A 59 2.02 15.75 -2.93
C ARG A 59 1.73 15.45 -4.41
N ALA A 60 0.66 14.74 -4.73
CA ALA A 60 0.41 14.30 -6.11
C ALA A 60 0.05 15.49 -7.01
N SER A 61 0.63 15.55 -8.20
CA SER A 61 0.29 16.49 -9.29
C SER A 61 0.61 15.88 -10.65
N GLU A 62 0.39 16.61 -11.75
CA GLU A 62 0.50 16.07 -13.11
C GLU A 62 1.91 15.58 -13.47
N ASP A 63 2.94 16.18 -12.87
CA ASP A 63 4.34 15.82 -13.06
C ASP A 63 4.80 14.62 -12.19
N GLY A 64 4.08 14.25 -11.13
CA GLY A 64 4.51 13.15 -10.25
C GLY A 64 3.86 13.08 -8.87
N ILE A 65 4.42 12.21 -8.04
CA ILE A 65 3.97 11.91 -6.66
C ILE A 65 5.17 11.63 -5.76
N GLY A 66 4.99 11.80 -4.45
CA GLY A 66 5.99 11.56 -3.42
C GLY A 66 6.55 12.84 -2.82
N PHE A 67 7.35 12.67 -1.77
CA PHE A 67 7.94 13.78 -1.01
C PHE A 67 9.46 13.76 -1.21
N ASP A 68 10.03 14.86 -1.71
CA ASP A 68 11.47 15.00 -1.80
C ASP A 68 12.08 15.28 -0.41
N ARG A 69 12.62 14.22 0.20
CA ARG A 69 13.36 14.26 1.46
C ARG A 69 14.86 14.06 1.25
N THR A 70 15.32 14.08 0.00
CA THR A 70 16.73 14.06 -0.39
C THR A 70 17.41 15.37 0.01
N ARG A 71 18.73 15.48 -0.23
CA ARG A 71 19.50 16.71 -0.06
C ARG A 71 18.99 17.89 -0.89
N ASN A 72 18.26 17.63 -1.97
CA ASN A 72 17.68 18.68 -2.82
C ASN A 72 16.28 19.11 -2.34
N GLY A 73 15.66 18.34 -1.45
CA GLY A 73 14.34 18.60 -0.88
C GLY A 73 14.45 19.09 0.57
N SER A 74 13.82 18.36 1.50
CA SER A 74 13.86 18.73 2.93
C SER A 74 15.19 18.43 3.64
N GLY A 75 16.08 17.65 3.03
CA GLY A 75 17.34 17.22 3.65
C GLY A 75 17.19 16.19 4.76
N ALA A 76 15.98 15.68 5.04
CA ALA A 76 15.74 14.73 6.13
C ALA A 76 16.52 13.42 5.98
N VAL A 77 16.95 13.08 4.76
CA VAL A 77 17.82 11.92 4.51
C VAL A 77 19.15 11.98 5.28
N ASP A 78 19.69 13.17 5.55
CA ASP A 78 20.95 13.35 6.28
C ASP A 78 20.80 13.19 7.81
N GLN A 79 19.57 12.95 8.30
CA GLN A 79 19.34 12.52 9.68
C GLN A 79 19.73 11.06 9.92
N TYR A 80 19.88 10.27 8.85
CA TYR A 80 20.32 8.88 8.93
C TYR A 80 21.85 8.77 8.88
N PHE A 81 22.43 7.82 9.61
CA PHE A 81 23.87 7.52 9.50
C PHE A 81 24.21 6.82 8.17
N PRO A 82 25.45 6.98 7.66
CA PRO A 82 25.95 6.17 6.57
C PRO A 82 25.90 4.66 6.88
N PRO A 83 25.60 3.79 5.89
CA PRO A 83 25.40 4.12 4.48
C PRO A 83 23.95 4.47 4.11
N LEU A 84 23.01 4.56 5.08
CA LEU A 84 21.59 4.71 4.80
C LEU A 84 21.24 6.05 4.16
N ASN A 85 21.87 7.13 4.60
CA ASN A 85 21.69 8.45 3.97
C ASN A 85 22.02 8.40 2.47
N GLU A 86 23.12 7.78 2.06
CA GLU A 86 23.48 7.63 0.65
C GLU A 86 22.56 6.68 -0.11
N ILE A 87 22.10 5.60 0.53
CA ILE A 87 21.17 4.64 -0.10
C ILE A 87 19.81 5.28 -0.34
N PHE A 88 19.28 6.04 0.62
CA PHE A 88 17.98 6.69 0.53
C PHE A 88 18.04 8.00 -0.27
N ASN A 89 19.22 8.61 -0.45
CA ASN A 89 19.38 9.82 -1.25
C ASN A 89 19.51 9.52 -2.76
N ASP A 90 19.92 8.30 -3.14
CA ASP A 90 20.03 7.86 -4.53
C ASP A 90 18.79 7.07 -4.96
N ILE A 91 18.02 7.63 -5.89
CA ILE A 91 16.78 7.04 -6.41
C ILE A 91 16.97 5.63 -6.99
N ASN A 92 18.14 5.33 -7.56
CA ASN A 92 18.42 4.01 -8.14
C ASN A 92 18.75 2.96 -7.08
N ARG A 93 19.19 3.39 -5.91
CA ARG A 93 19.58 2.52 -4.78
C ARG A 93 18.49 2.42 -3.73
N CYS A 94 17.64 3.44 -3.60
CA CYS A 94 16.54 3.46 -2.65
C CYS A 94 15.66 2.21 -2.82
N PRO A 95 15.36 1.45 -1.74
CA PRO A 95 14.38 0.38 -1.81
C PRO A 95 13.02 0.93 -2.23
N GLU A 96 12.35 0.27 -3.18
CA GLU A 96 11.08 0.77 -3.75
C GLU A 96 9.98 0.93 -2.70
N LYS A 97 9.99 0.09 -1.65
CA LYS A 97 9.08 0.21 -0.50
C LYS A 97 9.21 1.51 0.30
N TYR A 98 10.27 2.29 0.07
CA TYR A 98 10.50 3.60 0.67
C TYR A 98 10.62 4.73 -0.36
N LEU A 99 10.44 4.43 -1.65
CA LEU A 99 10.73 5.35 -2.74
C LEU A 99 9.99 6.68 -2.58
N LEU A 100 8.66 6.65 -2.42
CA LEU A 100 7.82 7.84 -2.32
C LEU A 100 7.92 8.55 -0.96
N TRP A 101 8.60 7.92 0.01
CA TRP A 101 8.97 8.56 1.26
C TRP A 101 10.18 9.48 1.07
N PHE A 102 11.20 9.06 0.31
CA PHE A 102 12.42 9.86 0.14
C PHE A 102 12.41 10.72 -1.14
N HIS A 103 11.70 10.27 -2.16
CA HIS A 103 11.74 10.86 -3.48
C HIS A 103 10.36 11.29 -3.95
N ARG A 104 10.34 12.43 -4.62
CA ARG A 104 9.28 12.79 -5.56
C ARG A 104 9.64 12.22 -6.94
N CYS A 105 8.75 11.43 -7.52
CA CYS A 105 9.01 10.71 -8.77
C CYS A 105 7.96 11.06 -9.82
N ALA A 106 8.40 11.15 -11.07
CA ALA A 106 7.50 11.26 -12.21
C ALA A 106 6.68 9.98 -12.41
N TRP A 107 5.45 10.11 -12.92
CA TRP A 107 4.54 8.98 -13.12
C TRP A 107 5.08 7.91 -14.08
N ASP A 108 5.98 8.29 -14.99
CA ASP A 108 6.64 7.45 -15.98
C ASP A 108 8.03 6.93 -15.53
N HIS A 109 8.46 7.25 -14.31
CA HIS A 109 9.67 6.70 -13.71
C HIS A 109 9.67 5.17 -13.80
N ARG A 110 10.78 4.59 -14.24
CA ARG A 110 10.91 3.14 -14.45
C ARG A 110 11.30 2.46 -13.15
N MET A 111 10.38 1.63 -12.67
CA MET A 111 10.56 0.77 -11.50
C MET A 111 11.45 -0.42 -11.88
N LYS A 112 11.98 -1.13 -10.88
CA LYS A 112 12.83 -2.33 -11.04
C LYS A 112 12.09 -3.47 -11.75
N SER A 113 10.77 -3.49 -11.70
CA SER A 113 9.92 -4.39 -12.47
C SER A 113 9.89 -4.09 -13.98
N GLY A 114 10.41 -2.94 -14.41
CA GLY A 114 10.28 -2.40 -15.78
C GLY A 114 9.01 -1.60 -16.02
N ARG A 115 8.02 -1.69 -15.11
CA ARG A 115 6.80 -0.88 -15.15
C ARG A 115 7.10 0.60 -14.91
N THR A 116 6.24 1.48 -15.41
CA THR A 116 6.19 2.86 -14.91
C THR A 116 5.74 2.88 -13.44
N LEU A 117 6.02 3.95 -12.72
CA LEU A 117 5.53 4.16 -11.36
C LEU A 117 4.01 4.04 -11.26
N TRP A 118 3.26 4.59 -12.23
CA TRP A 118 1.81 4.45 -12.26
C TRP A 118 1.36 2.98 -12.37
N GLU A 119 1.94 2.24 -13.31
CA GLU A 119 1.62 0.82 -13.52
C GLU A 119 2.00 -0.04 -12.31
N GLU A 120 3.14 0.24 -11.67
CA GLU A 120 3.56 -0.44 -10.46
C GLU A 120 2.65 -0.13 -9.27
N LEU A 121 2.21 1.13 -9.13
CA LEU A 121 1.23 1.52 -8.11
C LEU A 121 -0.08 0.74 -8.30
N CYS A 122 -0.63 0.70 -9.52
CA CYS A 122 -1.81 -0.11 -9.83
C CYS A 122 -1.60 -1.59 -9.50
N ALA A 123 -0.45 -2.16 -9.91
CA ALA A 123 -0.12 -3.55 -9.64
C ALA A 123 -0.08 -3.86 -8.14
N LYS A 124 0.51 -2.97 -7.32
CA LYS A 124 0.57 -3.16 -5.86
C LYS A 124 -0.82 -3.16 -5.22
N TYR A 125 -1.69 -2.22 -5.58
CA TYR A 125 -3.06 -2.23 -5.07
C TYR A 125 -3.84 -3.48 -5.51
N ASP A 126 -3.66 -3.94 -6.75
CA ASP A 126 -4.27 -5.19 -7.23
C ASP A 126 -3.73 -6.42 -6.49
N GLU A 127 -2.41 -6.49 -6.26
CA GLU A 127 -1.75 -7.53 -5.45
C GLU A 127 -2.33 -7.59 -4.04
N GLY A 128 -2.59 -6.43 -3.41
CA GLY A 128 -3.20 -6.35 -2.08
C GLY A 128 -4.64 -6.89 -2.06
N VAL A 129 -5.46 -6.55 -3.04
CA VAL A 129 -6.84 -7.08 -3.15
C VAL A 129 -6.82 -8.59 -3.39
N LYS A 130 -5.98 -9.07 -4.30
CA LYS A 130 -5.79 -10.50 -4.57
C LYS A 130 -5.32 -11.24 -3.33
N GLY A 131 -4.38 -10.66 -2.58
CA GLY A 131 -3.92 -11.18 -1.30
C GLY A 131 -5.06 -11.35 -0.29
N ALA A 132 -5.90 -10.34 -0.10
CA ALA A 132 -7.05 -10.44 0.81
C ALA A 132 -8.04 -11.55 0.39
N ILE A 133 -8.31 -11.68 -0.91
CA ILE A 133 -9.15 -12.78 -1.45
C ILE A 133 -8.51 -14.14 -1.18
N MET A 134 -7.18 -14.25 -1.31
CA MET A 134 -6.46 -15.49 -1.01
C MET A 134 -6.49 -15.84 0.47
N LEU A 135 -6.39 -14.87 1.38
CA LEU A 135 -6.57 -15.10 2.82
C LEU A 135 -7.97 -15.65 3.12
N GLN A 136 -9.01 -15.06 2.52
CA GLN A 136 -10.38 -15.53 2.65
C GLN A 136 -10.55 -16.98 2.16
N LYS A 137 -10.06 -17.30 0.95
CA LYS A 137 -10.13 -18.66 0.39
C LYS A 137 -9.35 -19.67 1.23
N THR A 138 -8.17 -19.29 1.71
CA THR A 138 -7.32 -20.15 2.56
C THR A 138 -8.01 -20.46 3.87
N TRP A 139 -8.58 -19.46 4.56
CA TRP A 139 -9.33 -19.69 5.80
C TRP A 139 -10.57 -20.56 5.59
N ALA A 140 -11.30 -20.34 4.49
CA ALA A 140 -12.46 -21.16 4.14
C ALA A 140 -12.10 -22.64 3.98
N SER A 141 -10.91 -22.96 3.44
CA SER A 141 -10.43 -24.34 3.29
C SER A 141 -10.18 -25.07 4.62
N LEU A 142 -10.08 -24.34 5.74
CA LEU A 142 -9.87 -24.91 7.08
C LEU A 142 -11.20 -25.23 7.81
N ALA A 143 -12.33 -25.18 7.12
CA ALA A 143 -13.62 -25.54 7.70
C ALA A 143 -13.61 -27.00 8.17
N GLY A 144 -14.13 -27.26 9.37
CA GLY A 144 -14.13 -28.58 10.00
C GLY A 144 -12.81 -28.95 10.71
N GLU A 145 -11.72 -28.24 10.43
CA GLU A 145 -10.43 -28.40 11.12
C GLU A 145 -10.26 -27.42 12.30
N ILE A 146 -11.03 -26.34 12.29
CA ILE A 146 -11.13 -25.33 13.35
C ILE A 146 -12.54 -25.39 13.94
N ASP A 147 -12.71 -25.11 15.24
CA ASP A 147 -14.05 -25.10 15.82
C ASP A 147 -14.98 -24.10 15.09
N PRO A 148 -16.29 -24.44 14.96
CA PRO A 148 -17.20 -23.68 14.10
C PRO A 148 -17.33 -22.20 14.48
N ARG A 149 -17.26 -21.87 15.77
CA ARG A 149 -17.43 -20.50 16.25
C ARG A 149 -16.26 -19.62 15.78
N ARG A 150 -15.02 -20.00 16.10
CA ARG A 150 -13.83 -19.23 15.68
C ARG A 150 -13.66 -19.20 14.16
N HIS A 151 -13.95 -20.31 13.49
CA HIS A 151 -13.91 -20.35 12.03
C HIS A 151 -14.86 -19.32 11.42
N THR A 152 -16.11 -19.29 11.87
CA THR A 152 -17.13 -18.35 11.39
C THR A 152 -16.75 -16.90 11.67
N GLU A 153 -16.31 -16.60 12.89
CA GLU A 153 -15.93 -15.24 13.31
C GLU A 153 -14.76 -14.66 12.49
N VAL A 154 -13.77 -15.48 12.13
CA VAL A 154 -12.65 -15.04 11.29
C VAL A 154 -13.07 -14.95 9.83
N ALA A 155 -13.89 -15.88 9.33
CA ALA A 155 -14.41 -15.84 7.97
C ALA A 155 -15.20 -14.54 7.72
N GLN A 156 -16.03 -14.11 8.68
CA GLN A 156 -16.77 -12.85 8.60
C GLN A 156 -15.83 -11.63 8.53
N ARG A 157 -14.75 -11.60 9.31
CA ARG A 157 -13.76 -10.51 9.26
C ARG A 157 -13.00 -10.48 7.94
N LEU A 158 -12.68 -11.64 7.35
CA LEU A 158 -12.03 -11.72 6.04
C LEU A 158 -12.95 -11.23 4.91
N VAL A 159 -14.27 -11.44 5.01
CA VAL A 159 -15.24 -10.82 4.07
C VAL A 159 -15.16 -9.30 4.14
N ILE A 160 -15.13 -8.73 5.35
CA ILE A 160 -14.99 -7.27 5.55
C ILE A 160 -13.67 -6.79 4.95
N GLN A 161 -12.56 -7.47 5.25
CA GLN A 161 -11.24 -7.12 4.73
C GLN A 161 -11.18 -7.11 3.20
N VAL A 162 -11.79 -8.09 2.52
CA VAL A 162 -11.82 -8.12 1.05
C VAL A 162 -12.59 -6.91 0.49
N ASN A 163 -13.72 -6.56 1.10
CA ASN A 163 -14.51 -5.40 0.68
C ASN A 163 -13.75 -4.09 0.92
N ASP A 164 -13.08 -3.97 2.05
CA ASP A 164 -12.26 -2.80 2.37
C ASP A 164 -11.05 -2.70 1.45
N ALA A 165 -10.35 -3.80 1.16
CA ALA A 165 -9.23 -3.81 0.22
C ALA A 165 -9.66 -3.32 -1.17
N LYS A 166 -10.82 -3.77 -1.67
CA LYS A 166 -11.40 -3.29 -2.93
C LYS A 166 -11.73 -1.79 -2.88
N LYS A 167 -12.33 -1.32 -1.77
CA LYS A 167 -12.65 0.09 -1.56
C LYS A 167 -11.39 0.97 -1.56
N TRP A 168 -10.37 0.56 -0.81
CA TRP A 168 -9.06 1.20 -0.79
C TRP A 168 -8.45 1.29 -2.18
N ARG A 169 -8.29 0.16 -2.88
CA ARG A 169 -7.75 0.09 -4.24
C ARG A 169 -8.49 1.04 -5.19
N ASN A 170 -9.81 0.97 -5.23
CA ASN A 170 -10.59 1.78 -6.17
C ASN A 170 -10.48 3.27 -5.86
N GLN A 171 -10.67 3.69 -4.60
CA GLN A 171 -10.68 5.11 -4.25
C GLN A 171 -9.30 5.76 -4.39
N ILE A 172 -8.23 5.03 -4.04
CA ILE A 172 -6.87 5.57 -4.17
C ILE A 172 -6.46 5.69 -5.65
N LEU A 173 -6.66 4.64 -6.43
CA LEU A 173 -6.28 4.66 -7.85
C LEU A 173 -7.14 5.66 -8.64
N GLU A 174 -8.44 5.75 -8.36
CA GLU A 174 -9.30 6.76 -8.99
C GLU A 174 -8.81 8.19 -8.67
N TYR A 175 -8.47 8.46 -7.40
CA TYR A 175 -7.93 9.76 -7.01
C TYR A 175 -6.62 10.08 -7.74
N PHE A 176 -5.65 9.18 -7.73
CA PHE A 176 -4.36 9.42 -8.37
C PHE A 176 -4.42 9.45 -9.91
N SER A 177 -5.41 8.78 -10.52
CA SER A 177 -5.63 8.82 -11.98
C SER A 177 -5.90 10.24 -12.51
N ARG A 178 -6.48 11.10 -11.67
CA ARG A 178 -6.77 12.51 -12.02
C ARG A 178 -5.51 13.33 -12.22
N PHE A 179 -4.41 12.93 -11.60
CA PHE A 179 -3.09 13.55 -11.72
C PHE A 179 -2.25 12.86 -12.79
N SER A 180 -2.16 11.53 -12.76
CA SER A 180 -1.37 10.79 -13.74
C SER A 180 -1.94 10.84 -15.16
N LYS A 181 -3.24 11.21 -15.31
CA LYS A 181 -4.02 11.19 -16.55
C LYS A 181 -4.03 9.82 -17.24
N LYS A 182 -3.81 8.75 -16.48
CA LYS A 182 -3.80 7.36 -16.95
C LYS A 182 -5.00 6.63 -16.40
N ALA A 183 -5.57 5.73 -17.21
CA ALA A 183 -6.71 4.92 -16.78
C ALA A 183 -6.32 3.96 -15.66
N VAL A 184 -7.26 3.73 -14.75
CA VAL A 184 -7.16 2.64 -13.76
C VAL A 184 -7.49 1.33 -14.47
N PRO A 185 -6.59 0.33 -14.48
CA PRO A 185 -6.89 -0.97 -15.05
C PRO A 185 -8.09 -1.62 -14.35
N PRO A 186 -8.91 -2.43 -15.04
CA PRO A 186 -9.94 -3.22 -14.37
C PRO A 186 -9.28 -4.20 -13.40
N LEU A 187 -9.93 -4.44 -12.27
CA LEU A 187 -9.47 -5.46 -11.33
C LEU A 187 -9.78 -6.85 -11.90
N ASP A 188 -8.74 -7.61 -12.21
CA ASP A 188 -8.85 -9.00 -12.68
C ASP A 188 -8.80 -9.96 -11.48
N VAL A 189 -9.98 -10.41 -11.00
CA VAL A 189 -10.15 -11.22 -9.78
C VAL A 189 -11.16 -12.35 -9.94
#